data_AF-A0A1V2GBH3-F1
#
_entry.id   AF-A0A1V2GBH3-F1
#
_cell.length_a   1.000
_cell.length_b   1.000
_cell.length_c   1.000
_cell.angle_alpha   90.00
_cell.angle_beta   90.00
_cell.angle_gamma   90.00
#
_symmetry.space_group_name_H-M   'P 1'
#
loop_
_entity.id
_entity.type
_entity.pdbx_description
1 polymer ?
#
loop_
_entity_poly.entity_id
_entity_poly.type
_entity_poly.pdbx_seq_one_letter_code
_entity_poly.pdbx_strand_id
1 'polypeptide(L)'
;MHEITLLQGLSLAALVFVLGIDFWLEALFLFRPIIVCTLTGAILGDIQTGLITGGLTELAFAGLTPAGGVQPPNPIMAGLMTTVIAWSTGVDAKTAIGLGLPFSLLMQYVILFFYSAFSLFMTKADKCAKEADTAAFSRLNWTTMLIVASAYAVIAFLCTYLAQGAMQALVKAMPTWLTHGFEVAGGILPAVGFGLLLRVMFKAQYIPYLIAGFLFVCYIQVSNLLPVAVLGAGFAVYEFFNAKSRQQAQPQPVASKNEEEDYSNGI
;
A
#
# COMPACT_ATOMS: atom_id res chain seq x y z
N MET A 1 -17.10 24.13 5.37
CA MET A 1 -15.64 24.02 5.22
C MET A 1 -15.05 24.05 6.60
N HIS A 2 -14.32 23.01 6.95
CA HIS A 2 -13.77 22.86 8.29
C HIS A 2 -12.29 23.21 8.26
N GLU A 3 -11.86 24.01 9.24
CA GLU A 3 -10.45 24.26 9.49
C GLU A 3 -9.92 23.18 10.44
N ILE A 4 -8.74 22.67 10.13
CA ILE A 4 -8.01 21.75 10.99
C ILE A 4 -7.45 22.57 12.13
N THR A 5 -7.91 22.28 13.34
CA THR A 5 -7.38 22.88 14.56
C THR A 5 -5.95 22.41 14.82
N LEU A 6 -5.16 23.18 15.58
CA LEU A 6 -3.80 22.79 15.95
C LEU A 6 -3.76 21.41 16.64
N LEU A 7 -4.73 21.13 17.50
CA LEU A 7 -4.85 19.85 18.20
C LEU A 7 -5.10 18.69 17.23
N GLN A 8 -5.96 18.88 16.24
CA GLN A 8 -6.19 17.88 15.19
C GLN A 8 -4.93 17.69 14.34
N GLY A 9 -4.26 18.76 13.94
CA GLY A 9 -2.99 18.68 13.19
C GLY A 9 -1.92 17.89 13.93
N LEU A 10 -1.71 18.18 15.22
CA LEU A 10 -0.78 17.43 16.07
C LEU A 10 -1.20 15.97 16.26
N SER A 11 -2.51 15.70 16.39
CA SER A 11 -3.03 14.34 16.52
C SER A 11 -2.82 13.53 15.23
N LEU A 12 -3.01 14.14 14.06
CA LEU A 12 -2.72 13.53 12.76
C LEU A 12 -1.22 13.25 12.60
N ALA A 13 -0.37 14.18 13.03
CA ALA A 13 1.09 13.98 13.03
C ALA A 13 1.52 12.81 13.93
N ALA A 14 0.95 12.73 15.14
CA ALA A 14 1.21 11.64 16.07
C ALA A 14 0.70 10.29 15.54
N LEU A 15 -0.47 10.27 14.91
CA LEU A 15 -0.98 9.09 14.22
C LEU A 15 0.00 8.64 13.13
N VAL A 16 0.38 9.55 12.23
CA VAL A 16 1.28 9.25 11.12
C VAL A 16 2.68 8.84 11.57
N PHE A 17 3.16 9.34 12.72
CA PHE A 17 4.39 8.86 13.35
C PHE A 17 4.32 7.35 13.66
N VAL A 18 3.25 6.92 14.33
CA VAL A 18 3.04 5.51 14.71
C VAL A 18 2.84 4.65 13.46
N LEU A 19 2.04 5.11 12.51
CA LEU A 19 1.83 4.41 11.24
C LEU A 19 3.11 4.32 10.42
N GLY A 20 3.96 5.35 10.47
CA GLY A 20 5.26 5.36 9.83
C GLY A 20 6.17 4.27 10.40
N ILE A 21 6.21 4.09 11.73
CA ILE A 21 6.94 2.98 12.36
C ILE A 21 6.41 1.63 11.87
N ASP A 22 5.09 1.44 11.86
CA ASP A 22 4.49 0.19 11.38
C ASP A 22 4.72 -0.06 9.88
N PHE A 23 4.77 0.97 9.04
CA PHE A 23 5.11 0.83 7.61
C PHE A 23 6.50 0.25 7.38
N TRP A 24 7.46 0.52 8.27
CA TRP A 24 8.81 -0.04 8.19
C TRP A 24 8.92 -1.43 8.82
N LEU A 25 8.13 -1.70 9.86
CA LEU A 25 8.09 -3.01 10.50
C LEU A 25 7.25 -4.03 9.71
N GLU A 26 6.23 -3.55 9.00
CA GLU A 26 5.19 -4.32 8.31
C GLU A 26 4.57 -5.43 9.19
N ALA A 27 4.48 -5.19 10.50
CA ALA A 27 4.05 -6.20 11.46
C ALA A 27 2.53 -6.22 11.65
N LEU A 28 1.90 -5.05 11.79
CA LEU A 28 0.47 -4.93 12.09
C LEU A 28 -0.36 -4.46 10.88
N PHE A 29 0.30 -3.99 9.81
CA PHE A 29 -0.34 -3.46 8.61
C PHE A 29 -1.32 -2.30 8.87
N LEU A 30 -1.08 -1.52 9.94
CA LEU A 30 -1.84 -0.32 10.29
C LEU A 30 -1.69 0.78 9.23
N PHE A 31 -0.59 0.77 8.48
CA PHE A 31 -0.34 1.72 7.39
C PHE A 31 -1.29 1.57 6.19
N ARG A 32 -2.11 0.51 6.15
CA ARG A 32 -3.08 0.27 5.07
C ARG A 32 -4.11 1.41 5.00
N PRO A 33 -4.39 1.95 3.80
CA PRO A 33 -5.26 3.12 3.66
C PRO A 33 -6.61 3.03 4.37
N ILE A 34 -7.24 1.85 4.45
CA ILE A 34 -8.50 1.69 5.16
C ILE A 34 -8.39 2.08 6.65
N ILE A 35 -7.29 1.72 7.32
CA ILE A 35 -7.05 2.05 8.73
C ILE A 35 -6.67 3.52 8.84
N VAL A 36 -5.76 3.99 7.99
CA VAL A 36 -5.30 5.39 8.00
C VAL A 36 -6.45 6.37 7.81
N CYS A 37 -7.31 6.15 6.81
CA CYS A 37 -8.46 7.02 6.53
C CYS A 37 -9.49 7.00 7.66
N THR A 38 -9.76 5.81 8.23
CA THR A 38 -10.73 5.68 9.33
C THR A 38 -10.26 6.43 10.58
N LEU A 39 -8.98 6.27 10.96
CA LEU A 39 -8.39 6.98 12.10
C LEU A 39 -8.28 8.49 11.84
N THR A 40 -7.95 8.88 10.61
CA THR A 40 -7.94 10.29 10.18
C THR A 40 -9.34 10.90 10.30
N GLY A 41 -10.38 10.22 9.81
CA GLY A 41 -11.77 10.66 9.95
C GLY A 41 -12.22 10.77 11.40
N ALA A 42 -11.81 9.82 12.25
CA ALA A 42 -12.07 9.87 13.69
C ALA A 42 -11.46 11.12 14.36
N ILE A 43 -10.22 11.47 14.03
CA ILE A 43 -9.55 12.68 14.54
C ILE A 43 -10.22 13.95 14.02
N LEU A 44 -10.69 13.94 12.78
CA LEU A 44 -11.41 15.07 12.17
C LEU A 44 -12.87 15.19 12.65
N GLY A 45 -13.41 14.18 13.32
CA GLY A 45 -14.79 14.14 13.82
C GLY A 45 -15.82 13.62 12.82
N ASP A 46 -15.38 13.06 11.68
CA ASP A 46 -16.23 12.45 10.65
C ASP A 46 -15.66 11.08 10.23
N ILE A 47 -16.03 10.06 10.99
CA ILE A 47 -15.64 8.67 10.74
C ILE A 47 -16.24 8.16 9.43
N GLN A 48 -17.43 8.62 9.03
CA GLN A 48 -18.11 8.13 7.84
C GLN A 48 -17.34 8.53 6.58
N THR A 49 -16.90 9.79 6.48
CA THR A 49 -16.01 10.25 5.41
C THR A 49 -14.70 9.47 5.43
N GLY A 50 -14.14 9.20 6.61
CA GLY A 50 -12.96 8.34 6.78
C GLY A 50 -13.13 6.91 6.24
N LEU A 51 -14.26 6.27 6.51
CA LEU A 51 -14.55 4.91 6.03
C LEU A 51 -14.76 4.85 4.51
N ILE A 52 -15.50 5.81 3.95
CA ILE A 52 -15.77 5.87 2.51
C ILE A 52 -14.47 6.13 1.73
N THR A 53 -13.69 7.11 2.17
CA THR A 53 -12.37 7.40 1.57
C THR A 53 -11.40 6.25 1.76
N GLY A 54 -11.42 5.58 2.92
CA GLY A 54 -10.62 4.40 3.22
C GLY A 54 -10.92 3.24 2.30
N GLY A 55 -12.19 2.92 2.06
CA GLY A 55 -12.60 1.88 1.13
C GLY A 55 -12.09 2.15 -0.28
N LEU A 56 -12.30 3.36 -0.83
CA LEU A 56 -11.83 3.70 -2.16
C LEU A 56 -10.30 3.68 -2.29
N THR A 57 -9.60 4.21 -1.28
CA THR A 57 -8.14 4.28 -1.29
C THR A 57 -7.52 2.89 -1.13
N GLU A 58 -8.09 2.02 -0.31
CA GLU A 58 -7.63 0.63 -0.17
C GLU A 58 -7.76 -0.12 -1.49
N LEU A 59 -8.88 0.03 -2.19
CA LEU A 59 -9.08 -0.61 -3.50
C LEU A 59 -8.09 -0.09 -4.55
N ALA A 60 -7.79 1.21 -4.54
CA ALA A 60 -6.79 1.81 -5.44
C ALA A 60 -5.36 1.30 -5.15
N PHE A 61 -5.05 1.07 -3.87
CA PHE A 61 -3.72 0.63 -3.42
C PHE A 61 -3.59 -0.89 -3.25
N ALA A 62 -4.63 -1.66 -3.61
CA ALA A 62 -4.64 -3.10 -3.47
C ALA A 62 -3.47 -3.76 -4.22
N GLY A 63 -3.10 -3.23 -5.40
CA GLY A 63 -2.01 -3.76 -6.24
C GLY A 63 -0.65 -3.13 -6.07
N LEU A 64 -0.54 -2.10 -5.24
CA LEU A 64 0.69 -1.36 -5.04
C LEU A 64 1.52 -2.03 -3.94
N THR A 65 2.23 -3.09 -4.30
CA THR A 65 3.22 -3.76 -3.45
C THR A 65 4.64 -3.35 -3.85
N PRO A 66 5.54 -3.09 -2.89
CA PRO A 66 6.95 -2.87 -3.20
C PRO A 66 7.57 -4.13 -3.82
N ALA A 67 8.19 -3.98 -5.00
CA ALA A 67 8.89 -5.07 -5.67
C ALA A 67 10.24 -4.56 -6.20
N GLY A 68 11.32 -5.21 -5.78
CA GLY A 68 12.66 -5.00 -6.35
C GLY A 68 13.21 -3.57 -6.24
N GLY A 69 13.19 -2.97 -5.04
CA GLY A 69 13.75 -1.63 -4.79
C GLY A 69 12.94 -0.46 -5.38
N VAL A 70 11.94 -0.74 -6.23
CA VAL A 70 10.97 0.25 -6.70
C VAL A 70 9.94 0.47 -5.59
N GLN A 71 9.90 1.69 -5.06
CA GLN A 71 8.90 2.06 -4.09
C GLN A 71 7.61 2.48 -4.80
N PRO A 72 6.43 1.95 -4.44
CA PRO A 72 5.15 2.45 -4.93
C PRO A 72 4.79 3.80 -4.28
N PRO A 73 3.74 4.48 -4.77
CA PRO A 73 3.17 5.63 -4.09
C PRO A 73 2.89 5.33 -2.62
N ASN A 74 3.06 6.32 -1.74
CA ASN A 74 2.95 6.11 -0.30
C ASN A 74 1.48 5.93 0.16
N PRO A 75 1.11 4.79 0.77
CA PRO A 75 -0.28 4.53 1.16
C PRO A 75 -0.75 5.37 2.36
N ILE A 76 0.13 5.68 3.31
CA ILE A 76 -0.22 6.48 4.49
C ILE A 76 -0.63 7.89 4.05
N MET A 77 0.22 8.54 3.23
CA MET A 77 -0.06 9.88 2.74
C MET A 77 -1.23 9.91 1.76
N ALA A 78 -1.43 8.86 0.96
CA ALA A 78 -2.62 8.74 0.12
C ALA A 78 -3.89 8.73 0.98
N GLY A 79 -3.94 7.89 2.02
CA GLY A 79 -5.11 7.80 2.88
C GLY A 79 -5.36 9.08 3.68
N LEU A 80 -4.33 9.58 4.37
CA LEU A 80 -4.40 10.81 5.15
C LEU A 80 -4.93 11.99 4.32
N MET A 81 -4.31 12.24 3.16
CA MET A 81 -4.63 13.41 2.36
C MET A 81 -5.98 13.28 1.65
N THR A 82 -6.35 12.07 1.23
CA THR A 82 -7.69 11.82 0.68
C THR A 82 -8.77 12.18 1.69
N THR A 83 -8.67 11.70 2.92
CA THR A 83 -9.67 11.99 3.97
C THR A 83 -9.65 13.47 4.36
N VAL A 84 -8.48 14.08 4.51
CA VAL A 84 -8.35 15.51 4.85
C VAL A 84 -8.94 16.40 3.78
N ILE A 85 -8.69 16.12 2.49
CA ILE A 85 -9.23 16.91 1.38
C ILE A 85 -10.75 16.74 1.32
N ALA A 86 -11.27 15.51 1.39
CA ALA A 86 -12.71 15.25 1.38
C ALA A 86 -13.43 16.03 2.51
N TRP A 87 -12.90 15.98 3.73
CA TRP A 87 -13.50 16.63 4.89
C TRP A 87 -13.38 18.16 4.87
N SER A 88 -12.20 18.70 4.53
CA SER A 88 -11.95 20.15 4.59
C SER A 88 -12.65 20.91 3.46
N THR A 89 -12.62 20.35 2.24
CA THR A 89 -13.16 20.99 1.03
C THR A 89 -14.59 20.57 0.70
N GLY A 90 -15.08 19.47 1.29
CA GLY A 90 -16.42 18.94 1.04
C GLY A 90 -16.60 18.28 -0.33
N VAL A 91 -15.50 17.97 -1.03
CA VAL A 91 -15.55 17.21 -2.28
C VAL A 91 -15.86 15.74 -1.99
N ASP A 92 -16.44 15.06 -2.97
CA ASP A 92 -16.71 13.63 -2.86
C ASP A 92 -15.40 12.82 -2.77
N ALA A 93 -15.52 11.59 -2.25
CA ALA A 93 -14.36 10.74 -2.00
C ALA A 93 -13.61 10.32 -3.28
N LYS A 94 -14.26 10.27 -4.45
CA LYS A 94 -13.60 9.93 -5.73
C LYS A 94 -12.75 11.09 -6.22
N THR A 95 -13.24 12.32 -6.10
CA THR A 95 -12.43 13.50 -6.36
C THR A 95 -11.28 13.61 -5.37
N ALA A 96 -11.55 13.38 -4.08
CA ALA A 96 -10.55 13.49 -3.02
C ALA A 96 -9.35 12.55 -3.22
N ILE A 97 -9.58 11.30 -3.67
CA ILE A 97 -8.47 10.34 -3.90
C ILE A 97 -7.59 10.78 -5.08
N GLY A 98 -8.20 11.32 -6.14
CA GLY A 98 -7.47 11.90 -7.26
C GLY A 98 -6.58 13.08 -6.82
N LEU A 99 -7.11 13.93 -5.94
CA LEU A 99 -6.39 15.08 -5.38
C LEU A 99 -5.36 14.71 -4.31
N GLY A 100 -5.52 13.58 -3.62
CA GLY A 100 -4.60 13.08 -2.60
C GLY A 100 -3.35 12.40 -3.18
N LEU A 101 -3.45 11.82 -4.39
CA LEU A 101 -2.36 11.11 -5.06
C LEU A 101 -1.06 11.90 -5.23
N PRO A 102 -1.07 13.19 -5.62
CA PRO A 102 0.15 14.00 -5.69
C PRO A 102 0.96 14.01 -4.39
N PHE A 103 0.29 14.02 -3.23
CA PHE A 103 0.95 13.96 -1.92
C PHE A 103 1.54 12.57 -1.64
N SER A 104 0.84 11.52 -2.08
CA SER A 104 1.34 10.15 -2.01
C SER A 104 2.62 9.96 -2.84
N LEU A 105 2.66 10.53 -4.05
CA LEU A 105 3.84 10.53 -4.92
C LEU A 105 4.97 11.39 -4.37
N LEU A 106 4.66 12.57 -3.84
CA LEU A 106 5.66 13.42 -3.18
C LEU A 106 6.34 12.66 -2.04
N MET A 107 5.56 11.98 -1.20
CA MET A 107 6.11 11.21 -0.09
C MET A 107 6.95 10.03 -0.55
N GLN A 108 6.57 9.36 -1.63
CA GLN A 108 7.39 8.31 -2.24
C GLN A 108 8.80 8.85 -2.59
N TYR A 109 8.91 10.03 -3.20
CA TYR A 109 10.21 10.64 -3.49
C TYR A 109 11.01 11.01 -2.23
N VAL A 110 10.34 11.48 -1.19
CA VAL A 110 10.96 11.74 0.12
C VAL A 110 11.57 10.46 0.70
N ILE A 111 10.88 9.33 0.61
CA ILE A 111 11.42 8.06 1.11
C ILE A 111 12.57 7.55 0.24
N LEU A 112 12.50 7.69 -1.08
CA LEU A 112 13.64 7.42 -1.97
C LEU A 112 14.89 8.23 -1.57
N PHE A 113 14.70 9.50 -1.18
CA PHE A 113 15.77 10.33 -0.66
C PHE A 113 16.33 9.76 0.65
N PHE A 114 15.49 9.32 1.58
CA PHE A 114 15.95 8.66 2.82
C PHE A 114 16.72 7.37 2.54
N TYR A 115 16.31 6.54 1.57
CA TYR A 115 17.10 5.36 1.16
C TYR A 115 18.51 5.75 0.71
N SER A 116 18.62 6.83 -0.07
CA SER A 116 19.93 7.34 -0.48
C SER A 116 20.73 7.88 0.69
N ALA A 117 20.11 8.67 1.58
CA ALA A 117 20.77 9.22 2.77
C ALA A 117 21.22 8.12 3.76
N PHE A 118 20.46 7.02 3.87
CA PHE A 118 20.73 5.94 4.81
C PHE A 118 21.89 5.03 4.39
N SER A 119 22.31 5.09 3.12
CA SER A 119 23.56 4.47 2.67
C SER A 119 24.77 4.96 3.50
N LEU A 120 24.77 6.20 3.98
CA LEU A 120 25.82 6.76 4.83
C LEU A 120 25.91 6.09 6.21
N PHE A 121 24.79 5.54 6.69
CA PHE A 121 24.73 4.83 7.97
C PHE A 121 25.21 3.38 7.85
N MET A 122 25.25 2.81 6.65
CA MET A 122 25.67 1.42 6.42
C MET A 122 27.16 1.20 6.75
N THR A 123 28.03 2.18 6.52
CA THR A 123 29.44 2.09 6.96
C THR A 123 29.56 1.96 8.48
N LYS A 124 28.63 2.53 9.25
CA LYS A 124 28.57 2.32 10.71
C LYS A 124 28.01 0.95 11.08
N ALA A 125 27.02 0.47 10.33
CA ALA A 125 26.48 -0.87 10.50
C ALA A 125 27.56 -1.94 10.28
N ASP A 126 28.39 -1.80 9.24
CA ASP A 126 29.52 -2.69 8.94
C ASP A 126 30.54 -2.74 10.09
N LYS A 127 30.83 -1.59 10.71
CA LYS A 127 31.73 -1.53 11.89
C LYS A 127 31.13 -2.26 13.08
N CYS A 128 29.85 -2.00 13.39
CA CYS A 128 29.15 -2.68 14.49
C CYS A 128 29.10 -4.20 14.26
N ALA A 129 28.94 -4.65 13.02
CA ALA A 129 28.95 -6.06 12.67
C ALA A 129 30.33 -6.71 12.86
N LYS A 130 31.42 -6.01 12.47
CA LYS A 130 32.80 -6.50 12.69
C LYS A 130 33.16 -6.60 14.17
N GLU A 131 32.65 -5.69 14.99
CA GLU A 131 32.89 -5.64 16.44
C GLU A 131 31.94 -6.56 17.23
N ALA A 132 30.98 -7.21 16.56
CA ALA A 132 29.92 -8.03 17.16
C ALA A 132 29.09 -7.30 18.25
N ASP A 133 29.03 -5.96 18.20
CA ASP A 133 28.22 -5.16 19.13
C ASP A 133 26.76 -5.12 18.66
N THR A 134 25.98 -6.08 19.16
CA THR A 134 24.55 -6.21 18.88
C THR A 134 23.74 -5.03 19.42
N ALA A 135 24.19 -4.39 20.50
CA ALA A 135 23.49 -3.26 21.11
C ALA A 135 23.65 -2.00 20.26
N ALA A 136 24.85 -1.73 19.75
CA ALA A 136 25.10 -0.63 18.82
C ALA A 136 24.35 -0.81 17.50
N PHE A 137 24.32 -2.04 16.97
CA PHE A 137 23.57 -2.37 15.76
C PHE A 137 22.06 -2.12 15.93
N SER A 138 21.48 -2.58 17.04
CA SER A 138 20.06 -2.35 17.34
C SER A 138 19.73 -0.87 17.48
N ARG A 139 20.56 -0.10 18.23
CA ARG A 139 20.39 1.35 18.38
C ARG A 139 20.45 2.07 17.03
N LEU A 140 21.33 1.66 16.12
CA LEU A 140 21.45 2.25 14.79
C LEU A 140 20.14 2.08 13.99
N ASN A 141 19.59 0.86 13.98
CA ASN A 141 18.35 0.56 13.27
C ASN A 141 17.15 1.34 13.85
N TRP A 142 17.02 1.39 15.17
CA TRP A 142 15.99 2.19 15.83
C TRP A 142 16.14 3.68 15.54
N THR A 143 17.38 4.19 15.50
CA THR A 143 17.63 5.61 15.19
C THR A 143 17.19 5.96 13.77
N THR A 144 17.56 5.14 12.78
CA THR A 144 17.16 5.37 11.38
C THR A 144 15.64 5.28 11.20
N MET A 145 14.99 4.33 11.88
CA MET A 145 13.53 4.20 11.86
C MET A 145 12.85 5.44 12.48
N LEU A 146 13.33 5.91 13.63
CA LEU A 146 12.79 7.10 14.30
C LEU A 146 12.95 8.36 13.45
N ILE A 147 14.09 8.52 12.76
CA ILE A 147 14.31 9.65 11.84
C ILE A 147 13.24 9.67 10.74
N VAL A 148 12.98 8.53 10.10
CA VAL A 148 11.96 8.47 9.05
C VAL A 148 10.56 8.68 9.62
N ALA A 149 10.21 8.02 10.72
CA ALA A 149 8.91 8.20 11.37
C ALA A 149 8.66 9.66 11.77
N SER A 150 9.68 10.35 12.29
CA SER A 150 9.61 11.79 12.57
C SER A 150 9.40 12.62 11.29
N ALA A 151 10.07 12.26 10.18
CA ALA A 151 9.85 12.94 8.91
C ALA A 151 8.42 12.76 8.38
N TYR A 152 7.84 11.55 8.51
CA TYR A 152 6.43 11.28 8.24
C TYR A 152 5.52 12.21 9.04
N ALA A 153 5.74 12.30 10.35
CA ALA A 153 4.93 13.13 11.24
C ALA A 153 5.02 14.63 10.88
N VAL A 154 6.23 15.12 10.64
CA VAL A 154 6.47 16.52 10.25
C VAL A 154 5.80 16.82 8.92
N ILE A 155 5.97 15.99 7.90
CA ILE A 155 5.37 16.21 6.58
C ILE A 155 3.84 16.15 6.67
N ALA A 156 3.28 15.18 7.41
CA ALA A 156 1.84 15.12 7.66
C ALA A 156 1.33 16.39 8.34
N PHE A 157 2.01 16.90 9.37
CA PHE A 157 1.65 18.14 10.04
C PHE A 157 1.70 19.36 9.09
N LEU A 158 2.77 19.46 8.29
CA LEU A 158 2.95 20.53 7.31
C LEU A 158 1.84 20.52 6.27
N CYS A 159 1.52 19.34 5.71
CA CYS A 159 0.48 19.20 4.69
C CYS A 159 -0.92 19.43 5.25
N THR A 160 -1.23 18.91 6.43
CA THR A 160 -2.59 18.94 6.98
C THR A 160 -2.93 20.23 7.73
N TYR A 161 -2.00 20.82 8.49
CA TYR A 161 -2.27 22.01 9.29
C TYR A 161 -1.69 23.29 8.66
N LEU A 162 -0.40 23.31 8.30
CA LEU A 162 0.23 24.54 7.79
C LEU A 162 -0.23 24.88 6.38
N ALA A 163 -0.36 23.87 5.52
CA ALA A 163 -0.75 24.05 4.12
C ALA A 163 -2.28 24.01 3.91
N GLN A 164 -3.09 23.92 4.97
CA GLN A 164 -4.54 23.76 4.84
C GLN A 164 -5.19 24.90 4.03
N GLY A 165 -4.78 26.14 4.27
CA GLY A 165 -5.31 27.30 3.56
C GLY A 165 -4.92 27.30 2.08
N ALA A 166 -3.65 27.01 1.79
CA ALA A 166 -3.15 26.92 0.41
C ALA A 166 -3.82 25.79 -0.37
N MET A 167 -4.04 24.63 0.27
CA MET A 167 -4.71 23.48 -0.32
C MET A 167 -6.18 23.76 -0.61
N GLN A 168 -6.91 24.35 0.35
CA GLN A 168 -8.30 24.74 0.13
C GLN A 168 -8.42 25.79 -0.97
N ALA A 169 -7.52 26.78 -1.01
CA ALA A 169 -7.50 27.79 -2.06
C ALA A 169 -7.20 27.18 -3.43
N LEU A 170 -6.23 26.25 -3.50
CA LEU A 170 -5.89 25.53 -4.72
C LEU A 170 -7.09 24.74 -5.25
N VAL A 171 -7.76 23.95 -4.40
CA VAL A 171 -8.92 23.15 -4.79
C VAL A 171 -10.07 24.05 -5.28
N LYS A 172 -10.33 25.18 -4.61
CA LYS A 172 -11.35 26.14 -5.03
C LYS A 172 -11.02 26.87 -6.33
N ALA A 173 -9.74 27.12 -6.59
CA ALA A 173 -9.29 27.78 -7.81
C ALA A 173 -9.31 26.85 -9.02
N MET A 174 -9.48 25.54 -8.84
CA MET A 174 -9.53 24.60 -9.96
C MET A 174 -10.80 24.81 -10.79
N PRO A 175 -10.68 24.93 -12.11
CA PRO A 175 -11.83 25.00 -13.00
C PRO A 175 -12.56 23.64 -13.02
N THR A 176 -13.87 23.67 -13.29
CA THR A 176 -14.73 22.48 -13.24
C THR A 176 -14.24 21.33 -14.12
N TRP A 177 -13.64 21.62 -15.28
CA TRP A 177 -13.10 20.58 -16.16
C TRP A 177 -11.94 19.81 -15.51
N LEU A 178 -11.14 20.47 -14.68
CA LEU A 178 -9.98 19.87 -14.02
C LEU A 178 -10.41 19.05 -12.80
N THR A 179 -11.32 19.59 -11.97
CA THR A 179 -11.89 18.83 -10.85
C THR A 179 -12.62 17.59 -11.34
N HIS A 180 -13.38 17.70 -12.43
CA HIS A 180 -14.03 16.55 -13.06
C HIS A 180 -13.01 15.54 -13.62
N GLY A 181 -11.88 16.00 -14.17
CA GLY A 181 -10.77 15.14 -14.58
C GLY A 181 -10.22 14.31 -13.42
N PHE A 182 -10.02 14.92 -12.25
CA PHE A 182 -9.59 14.21 -11.03
C PHE A 182 -10.66 13.26 -10.50
N GLU A 183 -11.94 13.62 -10.58
CA GLU A 183 -13.06 12.75 -10.20
C GLU A 183 -13.07 11.47 -11.04
N VAL A 184 -12.98 11.60 -12.37
CA VAL A 184 -12.97 10.47 -13.31
C VAL A 184 -11.72 9.63 -13.09
N ALA A 185 -10.55 10.25 -12.98
CA ALA A 185 -9.30 9.54 -12.70
C ALA A 185 -9.40 8.77 -11.37
N GLY A 186 -9.87 9.43 -10.31
CA GLY A 186 -10.07 8.83 -8.99
C GLY A 186 -11.06 7.68 -8.98
N GLY A 187 -12.13 7.76 -9.78
CA GLY A 187 -13.11 6.69 -9.96
C GLY A 187 -12.56 5.44 -10.66
N ILE A 188 -11.55 5.60 -11.51
CA ILE A 188 -10.91 4.49 -12.24
C ILE A 188 -9.77 3.85 -11.41
N LEU A 189 -9.22 4.54 -10.42
CA LEU A 189 -8.09 4.04 -9.60
C LEU A 189 -8.31 2.65 -8.99
N PRO A 190 -9.48 2.29 -8.41
CA PRO A 190 -9.73 0.93 -7.95
C PRO A 190 -9.50 -0.13 -9.03
N ALA A 191 -9.94 0.12 -10.26
CA ALA A 191 -9.75 -0.80 -11.38
C ALA A 191 -8.27 -0.94 -11.75
N VAL A 192 -7.50 0.16 -11.69
CA VAL A 192 -6.05 0.15 -11.90
C VAL A 192 -5.34 -0.66 -10.81
N GLY A 193 -5.72 -0.47 -9.54
CA GLY A 193 -5.20 -1.23 -8.41
C GLY A 193 -5.40 -2.74 -8.56
N PHE A 194 -6.63 -3.17 -8.89
CA PHE A 194 -6.92 -4.59 -9.19
C PHE A 194 -6.22 -5.09 -10.45
N GLY A 195 -6.08 -4.26 -11.49
CA GLY A 195 -5.33 -4.61 -12.69
C GLY A 195 -3.86 -4.90 -12.40
N LEU A 196 -3.25 -4.12 -11.51
CA LEU A 196 -1.87 -4.34 -11.06
C LEU A 196 -1.74 -5.61 -10.21
N LEU A 197 -2.67 -5.86 -9.28
CA LEU A 197 -2.75 -7.13 -8.54
C LEU A 197 -2.83 -8.32 -9.50
N LEU A 198 -3.77 -8.25 -10.44
CA LEU A 198 -3.98 -9.30 -11.42
C LEU A 198 -2.69 -9.54 -12.19
N ARG A 199 -2.02 -8.49 -12.71
CA ARG A 199 -0.75 -8.61 -13.44
C ARG A 199 0.32 -9.36 -12.65
N VAL A 200 0.41 -9.15 -11.34
CA VAL A 200 1.38 -9.86 -10.47
C VAL A 200 0.98 -11.33 -10.27
N MET A 201 -0.32 -11.62 -10.15
CA MET A 201 -0.84 -12.98 -9.92
C MET A 201 -1.10 -13.78 -11.20
N PHE A 202 -1.09 -13.13 -12.36
CA PHE A 202 -1.61 -13.68 -13.61
C PHE A 202 -0.75 -14.84 -14.12
N LYS A 203 -1.38 -16.00 -14.34
CA LYS A 203 -0.79 -17.13 -15.04
C LYS A 203 -1.77 -17.64 -16.08
N ALA A 204 -1.28 -17.98 -17.27
CA ALA A 204 -2.11 -18.40 -18.40
C ALA A 204 -3.03 -19.59 -18.05
N GLN A 205 -2.54 -20.52 -17.23
CA GLN A 205 -3.29 -21.69 -16.76
C GLN A 205 -4.55 -21.35 -15.93
N TYR A 206 -4.63 -20.14 -15.35
CA TYR A 206 -5.76 -19.72 -14.51
C TYR A 206 -6.74 -18.75 -15.19
N ILE A 207 -6.56 -18.47 -16.49
CA ILE A 207 -7.47 -17.65 -17.28
C ILE A 207 -8.94 -18.15 -17.21
N PRO A 208 -9.23 -19.47 -17.26
CA PRO A 208 -10.60 -19.94 -17.17
C PRO A 208 -11.31 -19.51 -15.87
N TYR A 209 -10.61 -19.50 -14.73
CA TYR A 209 -11.17 -19.05 -13.45
C TYR A 209 -11.46 -17.56 -13.44
N LEU A 210 -10.62 -16.75 -14.08
CA LEU A 210 -10.85 -15.31 -14.23
C LEU A 210 -12.10 -15.03 -15.07
N ILE A 211 -12.25 -15.69 -16.22
CA ILE A 211 -13.42 -15.54 -17.09
C ILE A 211 -14.70 -15.99 -16.37
N ALA A 212 -14.65 -17.12 -15.66
CA ALA A 212 -15.79 -17.62 -14.88
C ALA A 212 -16.20 -16.63 -13.77
N GLY A 213 -15.25 -16.10 -13.02
CA GLY A 213 -15.52 -15.09 -11.99
C GLY A 213 -16.08 -13.78 -12.57
N PHE A 214 -15.56 -13.34 -13.73
CA PHE A 214 -16.07 -12.17 -14.43
C PHE A 214 -17.53 -12.35 -14.86
N LEU A 215 -17.85 -13.45 -15.54
CA LEU A 215 -19.22 -13.76 -15.94
C LEU A 215 -20.16 -13.90 -14.74
N PHE A 216 -19.70 -14.54 -13.66
CA PHE A 216 -20.47 -14.65 -12.43
C PHE A 216 -20.87 -13.27 -11.89
N VAL A 217 -19.92 -12.34 -11.74
CA VAL A 217 -20.21 -10.98 -11.22
C VAL A 217 -21.06 -10.14 -12.18
N CYS A 218 -20.91 -10.33 -13.50
CA CYS A 218 -21.70 -9.59 -14.48
C CYS A 218 -23.18 -9.98 -14.52
N TYR A 219 -23.51 -11.25 -14.29
CA TYR A 219 -24.87 -11.77 -14.44
C TYR A 219 -25.57 -12.07 -13.12
N ILE A 220 -24.83 -12.31 -12.04
CA ILE A 220 -25.38 -12.60 -10.72
C ILE A 220 -25.23 -11.36 -9.85
N GLN A 221 -26.36 -10.81 -9.41
CA GLN A 221 -26.39 -9.69 -8.49
C GLN A 221 -25.93 -10.13 -7.11
N VAL A 222 -24.63 -9.96 -6.85
CA VAL A 222 -24.04 -10.13 -5.52
C VAL A 222 -23.99 -8.80 -4.79
N SER A 223 -24.53 -8.76 -3.56
CA SER A 223 -24.59 -7.53 -2.76
C SER A 223 -23.24 -7.07 -2.22
N ASN A 224 -22.23 -7.94 -2.18
CA ASN A 224 -20.87 -7.64 -1.75
C ASN A 224 -19.86 -8.65 -2.35
N LEU A 225 -18.57 -8.45 -2.07
CA LEU A 225 -17.48 -9.27 -2.61
C LEU A 225 -17.30 -10.64 -1.92
N LEU A 226 -17.95 -10.90 -0.78
CA LEU A 226 -17.73 -12.13 0.01
C LEU A 226 -18.14 -13.40 -0.75
N PRO A 227 -19.32 -13.50 -1.40
CA PRO A 227 -19.68 -14.68 -2.17
C PRO A 227 -18.65 -15.03 -3.24
N VAL A 228 -18.11 -14.01 -3.93
CA VAL A 228 -17.10 -14.19 -4.97
C VAL A 228 -15.79 -14.71 -4.37
N ALA A 229 -15.37 -14.14 -3.23
CA ALA A 229 -14.17 -14.58 -2.52
C ALA A 229 -14.27 -16.03 -2.02
N VAL A 230 -15.42 -16.43 -1.46
CA VAL A 230 -15.65 -17.80 -0.98
C VAL A 230 -15.70 -18.79 -2.14
N LEU A 231 -16.33 -18.44 -3.26
CA LEU A 231 -16.31 -19.26 -4.47
C LEU A 231 -14.88 -19.43 -5.01
N GLY A 232 -14.11 -18.34 -5.09
CA GLY A 232 -12.70 -18.37 -5.49
C GLY A 232 -11.85 -19.27 -4.58
N ALA A 233 -12.04 -19.18 -3.26
CA ALA A 233 -11.39 -20.05 -2.29
C ALA A 233 -11.76 -21.53 -2.50
N GLY A 234 -13.04 -21.82 -2.76
CA GLY A 234 -13.51 -23.17 -3.09
C GLY A 234 -12.83 -23.75 -4.33
N PHE A 235 -12.73 -22.97 -5.41
CA PHE A 235 -12.01 -23.39 -6.62
C PHE A 235 -10.51 -23.59 -6.38
N ALA A 236 -9.88 -22.74 -5.57
CA ALA A 236 -8.47 -22.89 -5.22
C ALA A 236 -8.19 -24.17 -4.44
N VAL A 237 -9.04 -24.51 -3.47
CA VAL A 237 -8.94 -25.74 -2.68
C VAL A 237 -9.14 -26.98 -3.57
N TYR A 238 -10.14 -26.95 -4.45
CA TYR A 238 -10.39 -28.04 -5.39
C TYR A 238 -9.19 -28.27 -6.31
N GLU A 239 -8.64 -27.21 -6.92
CA GLU A 239 -7.51 -27.33 -7.83
C GLU A 239 -6.23 -27.76 -7.10
N PHE A 240 -6.05 -27.36 -5.84
CA PHE A 240 -4.94 -27.83 -4.99
C PHE A 240 -4.98 -29.35 -4.79
N PHE A 241 -6.14 -29.91 -4.42
CA PHE A 241 -6.29 -31.37 -4.26
C PHE A 241 -6.13 -32.10 -5.59
N ASN A 242 -6.70 -31.56 -6.67
CA ASN A 242 -6.57 -32.15 -8.01
C ASN A 242 -5.11 -32.14 -8.51
N ALA A 243 -4.36 -31.05 -8.28
CA ALA A 243 -2.93 -30.98 -8.58
C ALA A 243 -2.13 -32.01 -7.76
N LYS A 244 -2.42 -32.16 -6.47
CA LYS A 244 -1.78 -33.14 -5.58
C LYS A 244 -2.05 -34.59 -6.02
N SER A 245 -3.29 -34.91 -6.39
CA SER A 245 -3.65 -36.23 -6.91
C SER A 245 -2.96 -36.54 -8.24
N ARG A 246 -2.82 -35.55 -9.14
CA ARG A 246 -2.06 -35.71 -10.40
C ARG A 246 -0.57 -35.94 -10.16
N GLN A 247 0.04 -35.30 -9.16
CA GLN A 247 1.43 -35.57 -8.76
C GLN A 247 1.61 -36.96 -8.15
N GLN A 248 0.65 -37.45 -7.36
CA GLN A 248 0.70 -38.80 -6.77
C GLN A 248 0.44 -39.91 -7.80
N ALA A 249 -0.25 -39.60 -8.90
CA ALA A 249 -0.54 -40.52 -9.99
C ALA A 249 0.58 -40.59 -11.05
N GLN A 250 1.60 -39.73 -10.99
CA GLN A 250 2.79 -39.86 -11.84
C GLN A 250 3.70 -40.96 -11.28
N PRO A 251 4.12 -41.96 -12.10
CA PRO A 251 5.09 -42.96 -11.65
C PRO A 251 6.38 -42.28 -11.21
N GLN A 252 6.95 -42.70 -10.07
CA GLN A 252 8.29 -42.29 -9.67
C GLN A 252 9.24 -42.51 -10.86
N PRO A 253 10.10 -41.53 -11.24
CA PRO A 253 11.17 -41.82 -12.17
C PRO A 253 11.99 -42.96 -11.55
N VAL A 254 12.06 -44.08 -12.27
CA VAL A 254 12.89 -45.22 -11.92
C VAL A 254 14.28 -44.67 -11.64
N ALA A 255 14.76 -44.82 -10.40
CA ALA A 255 16.12 -44.48 -10.06
C ALA A 255 17.05 -45.29 -10.99
N SER A 256 17.57 -44.64 -12.02
CA SER A 256 18.68 -45.17 -12.82
C SER A 256 19.86 -45.27 -11.87
N LYS A 257 20.12 -46.48 -11.40
CA LYS A 257 21.39 -46.84 -10.79
C LYS A 257 22.50 -46.63 -11.82
N ASN A 258 23.52 -45.92 -11.38
CA ASN A 258 24.87 -45.81 -11.96
C ASN A 258 25.01 -44.84 -13.14
N GLU A 259 25.57 -43.67 -12.86
CA GLU A 259 26.87 -43.27 -13.38
C GLU A 259 27.48 -42.31 -12.35
N GLU A 260 28.59 -42.73 -11.74
CA GLU A 260 29.45 -41.86 -10.93
C GLU A 260 29.94 -40.75 -11.86
N GLU A 261 29.45 -39.52 -11.66
CA GLU A 261 30.01 -38.35 -12.34
C GLU A 261 31.44 -38.14 -11.82
N ASP A 262 32.39 -38.57 -12.64
CA ASP A 262 33.82 -38.40 -12.47
C ASP A 262 34.20 -36.91 -12.55
N TYR A 263 34.51 -36.31 -11.39
CA TYR A 263 34.99 -34.93 -11.27
C TYR A 263 36.51 -34.79 -11.55
N SER A 264 37.14 -35.75 -12.24
CA SER A 264 38.60 -35.75 -12.49
C SER A 264 39.09 -34.77 -13.57
N ASN A 265 38.23 -34.20 -14.42
CA ASN A 265 38.69 -33.29 -15.48
C ASN A 265 38.32 -31.84 -15.20
N GLY A 266 39.15 -31.17 -14.41
CA GLY A 266 39.13 -29.73 -14.24
C GLY A 266 39.58 -28.96 -15.48
N ILE A 267 39.14 -27.70 -15.55
CA ILE A 267 39.99 -26.51 -15.69
C ILE A 267 39.44 -25.46 -14.73
#